data_AF-A0A2N2FMZ9-F1
#
_entry.id   AF-A0A2N2FMZ9-F1
#
_cell.length_a   1.000
_cell.length_b   1.000
_cell.length_c   1.000
_cell.angle_alpha   90.00
_cell.angle_beta   90.00
_cell.angle_gamma   90.00
#
_symmetry.space_group_name_H-M   'P 1'
#
loop_
_entity.id
_entity.type
_entity.pdbx_description
1 polymer ?
#
loop_
_entity_poly.entity_id
_entity_poly.type
_entity_poly.pdbx_seq_one_letter_code
_entity_poly.pdbx_strand_id
1 'polypeptide(L)'
;MRKASSGHLARISNCLQTILELEPELEKIELGKSLLEEFSVLKDFLQKIDTVALNEDDVERVETATSNFLEELRGPLAQIRPGRFGSLRLQ
;
A
#
# COMPACT_ATOMS: atom_id res chain seq x y z
N MET A 1 -6.37 3.02 26.77
CA MET A 1 -6.13 3.26 25.34
C MET A 1 -7.40 2.97 24.56
N ARG A 2 -7.79 3.84 23.61
CA ARG A 2 -8.93 3.57 22.71
C ARG A 2 -8.45 2.67 21.57
N LYS A 3 -9.11 1.54 21.38
CA LYS A 3 -8.88 0.62 20.26
C LYS A 3 -9.27 1.31 18.94
N ALA A 4 -8.60 0.98 17.84
CA ALA A 4 -8.95 1.54 16.53
C ALA A 4 -10.45 1.34 16.22
N SER A 5 -11.08 2.34 15.62
CA SER A 5 -12.46 2.21 15.15
C SER A 5 -12.50 1.22 13.98
N SER A 6 -13.63 0.53 13.79
CA SER A 6 -13.81 -0.38 12.64
C SER A 6 -13.60 0.32 11.30
N GLY A 7 -13.92 1.61 11.22
CA GLY A 7 -13.68 2.44 10.03
C GLY A 7 -12.19 2.72 9.77
N HIS A 8 -11.41 3.02 10.82
CA HIS A 8 -9.97 3.23 10.67
C HIS A 8 -9.27 1.95 10.19
N LEU A 9 -9.63 0.81 10.78
CA LEU A 9 -9.07 -0.49 10.40
C LEU A 9 -9.37 -0.82 8.93
N ALA A 10 -10.59 -0.57 8.47
CA ALA A 10 -10.97 -0.81 7.08
C ALA A 10 -10.16 0.04 6.10
N ARG A 11 -9.97 1.34 6.40
CA ARG A 11 -9.22 2.26 5.55
C ARG A 11 -7.74 1.91 5.46
N ILE A 12 -7.09 1.64 6.59
CA ILE A 12 -5.68 1.19 6.55
C ILE A 12 -5.56 -0.15 5.84
N SER A 13 -6.45 -1.11 6.13
CA SER A 13 -6.41 -2.42 5.47
C SER A 13 -6.52 -2.26 3.96
N ASN A 14 -7.40 -1.39 3.48
CA ASN A 14 -7.53 -1.08 2.07
C ASN A 14 -6.22 -0.49 1.49
N CYS A 15 -5.63 0.51 2.15
CA CYS A 15 -4.36 1.11 1.73
C CYS A 15 -3.23 0.07 1.62
N LEU A 16 -3.08 -0.79 2.64
CA LEU A 16 -2.05 -1.83 2.66
C LEU A 16 -2.31 -2.91 1.62
N GLN A 17 -3.58 -3.32 1.42
CA GLN A 17 -3.96 -4.26 0.38
C GLN A 17 -3.67 -3.69 -1.02
N THR A 18 -4.00 -2.43 -1.30
CA THR A 18 -3.66 -1.76 -2.57
C THR A 18 -2.16 -1.77 -2.85
N ILE A 19 -1.33 -1.55 -1.82
CA ILE A 19 0.13 -1.65 -1.96
C ILE A 19 0.52 -3.10 -2.30
N LEU A 20 0.04 -4.08 -1.53
CA LEU A 20 0.36 -5.50 -1.69
C LEU A 20 -0.08 -6.09 -3.04
N GLU A 21 -1.15 -5.58 -3.64
CA GLU A 21 -1.60 -5.98 -4.99
C GLU A 21 -0.57 -5.68 -6.09
N LEU A 22 0.38 -4.75 -5.84
CA LEU A 22 1.42 -4.41 -6.79
C LEU A 22 2.64 -5.34 -6.73
N GLU A 23 2.79 -6.12 -5.66
CA GLU A 23 3.94 -7.01 -5.43
C GLU A 23 4.28 -7.89 -6.65
N PRO A 24 3.32 -8.59 -7.31
CA PRO A 24 3.64 -9.46 -8.44
C PRO A 24 4.17 -8.71 -9.67
N GLU A 25 3.84 -7.42 -9.83
CA GLU A 25 4.34 -6.61 -10.92
C GLU A 25 5.71 -6.02 -10.61
N LEU A 26 5.98 -5.74 -9.33
CA LEU A 26 7.26 -5.23 -8.85
C LEU A 26 8.32 -6.33 -8.78
N GLU A 27 7.94 -7.59 -8.54
CA GLU A 27 8.81 -8.76 -8.67
C GLU A 27 9.45 -8.88 -10.06
N LYS A 28 8.78 -8.35 -11.08
CA LYS A 28 9.26 -8.37 -12.48
C LYS A 28 10.26 -7.25 -12.78
N ILE A 29 10.43 -6.28 -11.86
CA ILE A 29 11.43 -5.21 -11.97
C ILE A 29 12.70 -5.63 -11.23
N GLU A 30 13.86 -5.62 -11.88
CA GLU A 30 15.15 -5.94 -11.23
C GLU A 30 15.47 -5.04 -10.02
N LEU A 31 14.98 -3.79 -10.01
CA LEU A 31 15.10 -2.85 -8.89
C LEU A 31 14.17 -3.17 -7.69
N GLY A 32 13.27 -4.15 -7.82
CA GLY A 32 12.25 -4.46 -6.83
C GLY A 32 12.76 -5.16 -5.56
N LYS A 33 13.96 -5.75 -5.54
CA LYS A 33 14.39 -6.64 -4.44
C LYS A 33 14.31 -6.01 -3.04
N SER A 34 14.75 -4.76 -2.88
CA SER A 34 14.65 -4.05 -1.60
C SER A 34 13.19 -3.74 -1.22
N LEU A 35 12.33 -3.53 -2.21
CA LEU A 35 10.90 -3.25 -2.00
C LEU A 35 10.11 -4.53 -1.69
N LEU A 36 10.58 -5.68 -2.19
CA LEU A 36 9.99 -6.99 -1.89
C LEU A 36 10.15 -7.40 -0.43
N GLU A 37 11.28 -7.05 0.20
CA GLU A 37 11.48 -7.27 1.63
C GLU A 37 10.46 -6.48 2.48
N GLU A 38 10.17 -5.24 2.07
CA GLU A 38 9.18 -4.38 2.73
C GLU A 38 7.74 -4.93 2.61
N PHE A 39 7.39 -5.63 1.52
CA PHE A 39 6.07 -6.27 1.41
C PHE A 39 5.83 -7.34 2.48
N SER A 40 6.87 -8.08 2.89
CA SER A 40 6.75 -9.03 3.99
C SER A 40 6.39 -8.32 5.31
N VAL A 41 6.99 -7.16 5.57
CA VAL A 41 6.70 -6.33 6.75
C VAL A 41 5.25 -5.84 6.73
N LEU A 42 4.76 -5.37 5.57
CA LEU A 42 3.37 -4.94 5.41
C LEU A 42 2.37 -6.08 5.62
N LYS A 43 2.66 -7.29 5.13
CA LYS A 43 1.83 -8.48 5.36
C LYS A 43 1.73 -8.82 6.84
N ASP A 44 2.86 -8.86 7.53
CA ASP A 44 2.92 -9.15 8.97
C ASP A 44 2.19 -8.09 9.80
N PHE A 45 2.28 -6.82 9.38
CA PHE A 45 1.57 -5.73 10.03
C PHE A 45 0.05 -5.85 9.83
N LEU A 46 -0.41 -6.17 8.61
CA LEU A 46 -1.83 -6.34 8.30
C LEU A 46 -2.48 -7.44 9.16
N GLN A 47 -1.75 -8.51 9.51
CA GLN A 47 -2.24 -9.56 10.41
C GLN A 47 -2.46 -9.10 11.86
N LYS A 48 -1.86 -7.99 12.27
CA LYS A 48 -1.86 -7.51 13.66
C LYS A 48 -2.56 -6.17 13.83
N ILE A 49 -3.12 -5.61 12.76
CA ILE A 49 -3.58 -4.22 12.75
C ILE A 49 -4.77 -3.97 13.68
N ASP A 50 -5.59 -4.98 13.91
CA ASP A 50 -6.71 -4.96 14.86
C ASP A 50 -6.27 -4.83 16.33
N THR A 51 -4.99 -5.06 16.62
CA THR A 51 -4.37 -4.86 17.93
C THR A 51 -3.79 -3.45 18.13
N VAL A 52 -3.69 -2.66 17.05
CA VAL A 52 -3.08 -1.32 17.07
C VAL A 52 -4.12 -0.26 17.44
N ALA A 53 -3.72 0.70 18.27
CA ALA A 53 -4.52 1.89 18.54
C ALA A 53 -4.23 2.94 17.46
N LEU A 54 -5.26 3.35 16.72
CA LEU A 54 -5.15 4.29 15.59
C LEU A 54 -6.11 5.45 15.79
N ASN A 55 -5.60 6.67 15.64
CA ASN A 55 -6.42 7.87 15.50
C ASN A 55 -6.62 8.23 14.01
N GLU A 56 -7.37 9.30 13.74
CA GLU A 56 -7.64 9.73 12.36
C GLU A 56 -6.37 10.23 11.67
N ASP A 57 -5.53 11.01 12.35
CA ASP A 57 -4.26 11.52 11.80
C ASP A 57 -3.33 10.37 11.34
N ASP A 58 -3.30 9.25 12.07
CA ASP A 58 -2.55 8.06 11.67
C ASP A 58 -3.11 7.46 10.37
N VAL A 59 -4.43 7.47 10.21
CA VAL A 59 -5.10 7.00 9.00
C VAL A 59 -4.78 7.89 7.81
N GLU A 60 -4.93 9.21 7.96
CA GLU A 60 -4.62 10.18 6.91
C GLU A 60 -3.15 10.11 6.47
N ARG A 61 -2.23 9.88 7.42
CA ARG A 61 -0.82 9.70 7.13
C ARG A 61 -0.55 8.46 6.29
N VAL A 62 -1.20 7.33 6.60
CA VAL A 62 -1.05 6.12 5.79
C VAL A 62 -1.67 6.31 4.42
N GLU A 63 -2.86 6.90 4.32
CA GLU A 63 -3.50 7.19 3.03
C GLU A 63 -2.62 8.07 2.14
N THR A 64 -2.03 9.12 2.72
CA THR A 64 -1.11 10.01 2.02
C THR A 64 0.15 9.27 1.56
N ALA A 65 0.76 8.46 2.44
CA ALA A 65 1.93 7.68 2.10
C ALA A 65 1.64 6.65 0.99
N THR A 66 0.48 6.00 1.04
CA THR A 66 0.01 5.10 -0.02
C THR A 66 -0.18 5.84 -1.33
N SER A 67 -0.78 7.03 -1.33
CA SER A 67 -0.96 7.83 -2.54
C SER A 67 0.38 8.21 -3.18
N ASN A 68 1.33 8.71 -2.37
CA ASN A 68 2.66 9.08 -2.84
C ASN A 68 3.43 7.87 -3.40
N PHE A 69 3.38 6.73 -2.70
CA PHE A 69 3.98 5.48 -3.17
C PHE A 69 3.45 5.05 -4.54
N LEU A 70 2.12 5.10 -4.73
CA LEU A 70 1.49 4.77 -6.01
C LEU A 70 1.89 5.72 -7.13
N GLU A 71 2.08 7.01 -6.81
CA GLU A 71 2.55 8.01 -7.78
C GLU A 71 3.99 7.74 -8.21
N GLU A 72 4.89 7.48 -7.26
CA GLU A 72 6.30 7.16 -7.52
C GLU A 72 6.45 5.90 -8.38
N LEU A 73 5.58 4.90 -8.19
CA LEU A 73 5.59 3.67 -8.96
C LEU A 73 5.09 3.80 -10.40
N ARG A 74 4.43 4.91 -10.78
CA ARG A 74 3.95 5.10 -12.17
C ARG A 74 5.10 5.05 -13.17
N GLY A 75 6.24 5.65 -12.84
CA GLY A 75 7.43 5.66 -13.69
C GLY A 75 8.02 4.25 -13.90
N PRO A 76 8.44 3.56 -12.82
CA PRO A 76 8.97 2.20 -12.88
C PRO A 76 8.03 1.20 -13.56
N LEU A 77 6.73 1.25 -13.25
CA LEU A 77 5.76 0.32 -13.80
C LEU A 77 5.45 0.59 -15.29
N ALA A 78 5.52 1.85 -15.75
CA ALA A 78 5.36 2.18 -17.17
C ALA A 78 6.44 1.55 -18.06
N GLN A 79 7.63 1.29 -17.51
CA GLN A 79 8.72 0.60 -18.24
C GLN A 79 8.41 -0.87 -18.54
N ILE A 80 7.56 -1.52 -17.73
CA ILE A 80 7.18 -2.93 -17.93
C ILE A 80 5.97 -3.07 -18.86
N ARG A 81 5.05 -2.08 -18.88
CA ARG A 81 3.83 -2.13 -19.68
C ARG A 81 3.61 -0.82 -20.45
N PRO A 82 4.09 -0.71 -21.71
CA PRO A 82 3.64 0.35 -22.59
C PRO A 82 2.17 0.10 -22.94
N GLY A 83 1.22 0.73 -22.23
CA GLY A 83 -0.18 0.84 -22.68
C GLY A 83 -1.34 0.51 -21.73
N ARG A 84 -1.15 0.21 -20.42
CA ARG A 84 -2.28 -0.14 -19.52
C ARG A 84 -2.52 0.77 -18.30
N PHE A 85 -1.74 1.82 -18.07
CA PHE A 85 -1.86 2.65 -16.87
C PHE A 85 -2.97 3.74 -16.91
N GLY A 86 -3.83 3.75 -17.92
CA GLY A 86 -4.91 4.73 -18.05
C GLY A 86 -6.12 4.55 -17.10
N SER A 87 -6.17 3.47 -16.29
CA SER A 87 -7.39 3.12 -15.54
C SER A 87 -7.19 2.71 -14.06
N LEU A 88 -6.06 3.03 -13.42
CA LEU A 88 -5.99 2.96 -11.95
C LEU A 88 -6.77 4.15 -11.35
N ARG A 89 -8.10 4.06 -11.42
CA ARG A 89 -9.00 4.98 -10.74
C ARG A 89 -8.92 4.74 -9.24
N LEU A 90 -8.57 5.79 -8.51
CA LEU A 90 -9.11 6.04 -7.19
C LEU A 90 -10.62 6.27 -7.37
N GLN A 91 -11.44 5.28 -6.97
CA GLN A 91 -12.89 5.45 -6.79
C GLN A 91 -13.20 5.54 -5.30
#